data_AF-A0A662B0R5-F1
#
_entry.id   AF-A0A662B0R5-F1
#
_cell.length_a   1.000
_cell.length_b   1.000
_cell.length_c   1.000
_cell.angle_alpha   90.00
_cell.angle_beta   90.00
_cell.angle_gamma   90.00
#
_symmetry.space_group_name_H-M   'P 1'
#
loop_
_entity.id
_entity.type
_entity.pdbx_description
1 polymer ?
#
loop_
_entity_poly.entity_id
_entity_poly.type
_entity_poly.pdbx_seq_one_letter_code
_entity_poly.pdbx_strand_id
1 'polypeptide(L)'
;HDGILLFDIMDQKVWSMAITDTAGLETFYKEHRKSYMWEERTEAFIVTCSKETDLAGVRSAYKKIAKGKLDQEALNAKYCSSESVDCITLTHLLVEKGENALIDAQKGVSGPGPVLEDVGSSTFVIVKGQRSPEPKKLDEARGQITSDYQEFLESEWLKSLKEKYPVSINQDLLKQIK
;
A
#
# COMPACT_ATOMS: atom_id res chain seq x y z
N HIS A 1 28.22 -0.24 31.25
CA HIS A 1 26.88 -0.19 31.87
C HIS A 1 26.08 1.05 31.45
N ASP A 2 26.72 2.16 31.06
CA ASP A 2 26.04 3.41 30.63
C ASP A 2 25.22 3.33 29.33
N GLY A 3 25.48 2.34 28.47
CA GLY A 3 24.70 2.16 27.23
C GLY A 3 23.24 1.77 27.48
N ILE A 4 22.94 1.09 28.60
CA ILE A 4 21.59 0.63 28.93
C ILE A 4 20.70 1.80 29.40
N LEU A 5 21.26 2.73 30.18
CA LEU A 5 20.51 3.89 30.66
C LEU A 5 20.14 4.86 29.52
N LEU A 6 21.07 5.08 28.59
CA LEU A 6 20.81 5.92 27.42
C LEU A 6 19.76 5.28 26.50
N PHE A 7 19.78 3.95 26.39
CA PHE A 7 18.80 3.17 25.65
C PHE A 7 17.41 3.24 26.29
N ASP A 8 17.28 3.06 27.61
CA ASP A 8 15.99 3.12 28.31
C ASP A 8 15.32 4.50 28.20
N ILE A 9 16.12 5.58 28.24
CA ILE A 9 15.61 6.95 28.06
C ILE A 9 15.18 7.17 26.60
N MET A 10 15.94 6.65 25.63
CA MET A 10 15.61 6.75 24.20
C MET A 10 14.35 5.96 23.85
N ASP A 11 14.20 4.76 24.42
CA ASP A 11 13.00 3.95 24.26
C ASP A 11 11.76 4.68 24.79
N GLN A 12 11.81 5.20 26.02
CA GLN A 12 10.66 5.92 26.60
C GLN A 12 10.33 7.23 25.89
N LYS A 13 11.34 7.96 25.40
CA LYS A 13 11.15 9.31 24.83
C LYS A 13 10.95 9.33 23.33
N VAL A 14 11.35 8.29 22.62
CA VAL A 14 11.26 8.26 21.16
C VAL A 14 10.51 7.04 20.68
N TRP A 15 10.98 5.83 20.99
CA TRP A 15 10.46 4.61 20.33
C TRP A 15 9.07 4.23 20.83
N SER A 16 8.87 4.22 22.15
CA SER A 16 7.56 4.00 22.76
C SER A 16 6.57 5.12 22.40
N MET A 17 7.02 6.37 22.27
CA MET A 17 6.14 7.48 21.86
C MET A 17 5.73 7.38 20.39
N ALA A 18 6.65 7.07 19.47
CA ALA A 18 6.33 6.90 18.05
C ALA A 18 5.25 5.84 17.79
N ILE A 19 5.17 4.81 18.67
CA ILE A 19 4.21 3.71 18.54
C ILE A 19 2.88 4.02 19.27
N THR A 20 2.93 4.69 20.43
CA THR A 20 1.75 4.91 21.28
C THR A 20 1.04 6.25 21.04
N ASP A 21 1.74 7.26 20.53
CA ASP A 21 1.20 8.60 20.26
C ASP A 21 0.45 8.64 18.92
N THR A 22 -0.78 8.13 18.95
CA THR A 22 -1.67 8.15 17.78
C THR A 22 -2.05 9.56 17.32
N ALA A 23 -2.09 10.55 18.22
CA ALA A 23 -2.45 11.93 17.89
C ALA A 23 -1.29 12.68 17.24
N GLY A 24 -0.07 12.49 17.74
CA GLY A 24 1.15 13.01 17.15
C GLY A 24 1.44 12.39 15.78
N LEU A 25 1.28 11.07 15.65
CA LEU A 25 1.42 10.37 14.36
C LEU A 25 0.41 10.88 13.31
N GLU A 26 -0.85 11.10 13.71
CA GLU A 26 -1.86 11.66 12.80
C GLU A 26 -1.53 13.11 12.38
N THR A 27 -1.02 13.92 13.31
CA THR A 27 -0.59 15.30 13.04
C THR A 27 0.59 15.32 12.09
N PHE A 28 1.63 14.54 12.39
CA PHE A 28 2.82 14.38 11.56
C PHE A 28 2.44 13.95 10.14
N TYR A 29 1.56 12.94 10.02
CA TYR A 29 1.05 12.51 8.72
C TYR A 29 0.30 13.63 7.99
N LYS A 30 -0.55 14.42 8.66
CA LYS A 30 -1.24 15.56 8.04
C LYS A 30 -0.27 16.59 7.46
N GLU A 31 0.84 16.86 8.13
CA GLU A 31 1.87 17.80 7.67
C GLU A 31 2.72 17.22 6.53
N HIS A 32 2.92 15.91 6.50
CA HIS A 32 3.78 15.21 5.53
C HIS A 32 3.01 14.39 4.49
N ARG A 33 1.70 14.62 4.27
CA ARG A 33 0.89 13.78 3.35
C ARG A 33 1.47 13.65 1.95
N LYS A 34 2.16 14.69 1.47
CA LYS A 34 2.79 14.68 0.15
C LYS A 34 4.01 13.75 0.05
N SER A 35 4.58 13.35 1.17
CA SER A 35 5.66 12.35 1.24
C SER A 35 5.13 10.92 1.12
N TYR A 36 3.83 10.72 1.35
CA TYR A 36 3.17 9.41 1.33
C TYR A 36 2.14 9.38 0.22
N MET A 37 2.61 9.39 -1.02
CA MET A 37 1.76 9.32 -2.20
C MET A 37 1.79 7.92 -2.78
N TRP A 38 0.63 7.41 -3.19
CA TRP A 38 0.58 6.39 -4.21
C TRP A 38 1.03 7.01 -5.53
N GLU A 39 1.80 6.28 -6.32
CA GLU A 39 2.11 6.68 -7.69
C GLU A 39 0.89 6.42 -8.60
N GLU A 40 1.08 6.53 -9.92
CA GLU A 40 0.04 6.16 -10.88
C GLU A 40 -0.35 4.68 -10.70
N ARG A 41 -1.64 4.44 -10.44
CA ARG A 41 -2.19 3.09 -10.22
C ARG A 41 -3.19 2.73 -11.29
N THR A 42 -3.21 1.47 -11.70
CA THR A 42 -4.21 0.95 -12.63
C THR A 42 -5.31 0.25 -11.87
N GLU A 43 -6.55 0.72 -12.04
CA GLU A 43 -7.75 0.09 -11.50
C GLU A 43 -8.22 -0.98 -12.48
N ALA A 44 -8.24 -2.23 -12.04
CA ALA A 44 -8.61 -3.37 -12.86
C ALA A 44 -9.41 -4.43 -12.08
N PHE A 45 -10.08 -5.30 -12.81
CA PHE A 45 -10.76 -6.47 -12.28
C PHE A 45 -10.16 -7.71 -12.91
N ILE A 46 -9.76 -8.68 -12.08
CA ILE A 46 -9.40 -10.02 -12.56
C ILE A 46 -10.66 -10.88 -12.48
N VAL A 47 -11.03 -11.45 -13.61
CA VAL A 47 -12.17 -12.35 -13.72
C VAL A 47 -11.63 -13.73 -14.04
N THR A 48 -11.88 -14.69 -13.16
CA THR A 48 -11.56 -16.10 -13.39
C THR A 48 -12.86 -16.86 -13.54
N CYS A 49 -13.05 -17.53 -14.67
CA CYS A 49 -14.21 -18.35 -14.98
C CYS A 49 -13.82 -19.82 -15.05
N SER A 50 -14.68 -20.74 -14.61
CA SER A 50 -14.53 -22.18 -14.85
C SER A 50 -14.76 -22.51 -16.33
N LYS A 51 -14.21 -23.63 -16.78
CA LYS A 51 -14.30 -24.06 -18.20
C LYS A 51 -15.72 -24.27 -18.72
N GLU A 52 -16.68 -24.56 -17.84
CA GLU A 52 -18.09 -24.79 -18.17
C GLU A 52 -18.91 -23.50 -18.30
N THR A 53 -18.32 -22.35 -18.01
CA THR A 53 -18.99 -21.05 -18.00
C THR A 53 -18.97 -20.39 -19.39
N ASP A 54 -20.03 -19.66 -19.74
CA ASP A 54 -20.07 -18.82 -20.96
C ASP A 54 -19.11 -17.61 -20.85
N LEU A 55 -17.84 -17.85 -21.15
CA LEU A 55 -16.79 -16.84 -21.15
C LEU A 55 -17.10 -15.68 -22.10
N ALA A 56 -17.70 -15.95 -23.26
CA ALA A 56 -18.02 -14.92 -24.24
C ALA A 56 -19.10 -13.97 -23.72
N GLY A 57 -20.14 -14.51 -23.07
CA GLY A 57 -21.17 -13.74 -22.38
C GLY A 57 -20.60 -12.88 -21.25
N VAL A 58 -19.78 -13.46 -20.38
CA VAL A 58 -19.12 -12.75 -19.26
C VAL A 58 -18.20 -11.66 -19.79
N ARG A 59 -17.37 -11.96 -20.80
CA ARG A 59 -16.47 -10.99 -21.43
C ARG A 59 -17.24 -9.87 -22.11
N SER A 60 -18.40 -10.12 -22.74
CA SER A 60 -19.25 -9.07 -23.31
C SER A 60 -19.84 -8.14 -22.24
N ALA A 61 -20.05 -8.68 -21.02
CA ALA A 61 -20.58 -7.95 -19.88
C ALA A 61 -19.51 -7.10 -19.14
N TYR A 62 -18.25 -7.06 -19.60
CA TYR A 62 -17.16 -6.33 -18.95
C TYR A 62 -17.50 -4.87 -18.64
N LYS A 63 -18.28 -4.20 -19.50
CA LYS A 63 -18.71 -2.80 -19.28
C LYS A 63 -19.61 -2.64 -18.07
N LYS A 64 -20.42 -3.67 -17.74
CA LYS A 64 -21.29 -3.69 -16.57
C LYS A 64 -20.48 -4.01 -15.30
N ILE A 65 -19.55 -4.94 -15.40
CA ILE A 65 -18.60 -5.30 -14.33
C ILE A 65 -17.75 -4.08 -13.95
N ALA A 66 -17.11 -3.43 -14.92
CA ALA A 66 -16.30 -2.23 -14.69
C ALA A 66 -17.09 -1.04 -14.12
N LYS A 67 -18.42 -1.03 -14.31
CA LYS A 67 -19.34 -0.03 -13.74
C LYS A 67 -19.93 -0.42 -12.39
N GLY A 68 -19.59 -1.59 -11.84
CA GLY A 68 -20.14 -2.11 -10.60
C GLY A 68 -21.64 -2.47 -10.68
N LYS A 69 -22.18 -2.65 -11.88
CA LYS A 69 -23.58 -3.10 -12.09
C LYS A 69 -23.73 -4.61 -12.09
N LEU A 70 -22.61 -5.32 -12.07
CA LEU A 70 -22.54 -6.77 -12.14
C LEU A 70 -21.40 -7.21 -11.22
N ASP A 71 -21.80 -7.62 -10.02
CA ASP A 71 -20.97 -8.19 -8.97
C ASP A 71 -20.79 -9.71 -9.19
N GLN A 72 -19.95 -10.32 -8.35
CA GLN A 72 -19.64 -11.76 -8.42
C GLN A 72 -20.90 -12.61 -8.29
N GLU A 73 -21.82 -12.27 -7.38
CA GLU A 73 -23.04 -13.04 -7.13
C GLU A 73 -23.97 -12.97 -8.35
N ALA A 74 -24.16 -11.78 -8.93
CA ALA A 74 -24.95 -11.59 -10.15
C ALA A 74 -24.34 -12.31 -11.37
N LEU A 75 -23.01 -12.41 -11.43
CA LEU A 75 -22.30 -13.19 -12.44
C LEU A 75 -22.54 -14.68 -12.25
N ASN A 76 -22.37 -15.19 -11.03
CA ASN A 76 -22.54 -16.60 -10.72
C ASN A 76 -23.98 -17.05 -10.93
N ALA A 77 -24.97 -16.27 -10.48
CA ALA A 77 -26.39 -16.58 -10.67
C ALA A 77 -26.81 -16.64 -12.14
N LYS A 78 -26.12 -15.90 -13.03
CA LYS A 78 -26.48 -15.80 -14.44
C LYS A 78 -25.76 -16.81 -15.33
N TYR A 79 -24.52 -17.15 -14.99
CA TYR A 79 -23.62 -17.91 -15.88
C TYR A 79 -23.13 -19.24 -15.27
N CYS A 80 -23.42 -19.53 -14.00
CA CYS A 80 -23.13 -20.83 -13.38
C CYS A 80 -24.35 -21.75 -13.47
N SER A 81 -24.13 -22.97 -13.96
CA SER A 81 -25.17 -23.99 -14.12
C SER A 81 -25.48 -24.75 -12.82
N SER A 82 -24.62 -24.66 -11.80
CA SER A 82 -24.78 -25.32 -10.49
C SER A 82 -24.80 -24.27 -9.38
N GLU A 83 -25.84 -24.26 -8.55
CA GLU A 83 -26.01 -23.32 -7.44
C GLU A 83 -24.99 -23.53 -6.29
N SER A 84 -24.26 -24.65 -6.28
CA SER A 84 -23.39 -25.05 -5.16
C SER A 84 -21.90 -24.72 -5.32
N VAL A 85 -21.45 -24.29 -6.50
CA VAL A 85 -20.03 -23.97 -6.75
C VAL A 85 -19.94 -22.68 -7.56
N ASP A 86 -19.24 -21.69 -7.00
CA ASP A 86 -18.90 -20.45 -7.71
C ASP A 86 -18.03 -20.78 -8.93
N CYS A 87 -18.58 -20.53 -10.12
CA CYS A 87 -17.85 -20.74 -11.38
C CYS A 87 -17.15 -19.47 -11.85
N ILE A 88 -17.44 -18.29 -11.27
CA ILE A 88 -16.79 -17.03 -11.58
C ILE A 88 -16.30 -16.37 -10.29
N THR A 89 -15.03 -15.99 -10.29
CA THR A 89 -14.40 -15.17 -9.24
C THR A 89 -14.07 -13.81 -9.80
N LEU A 90 -14.49 -12.75 -9.10
CA LEU A 90 -14.23 -11.36 -9.47
C LEU A 90 -13.36 -10.70 -8.41
N THR A 91 -12.10 -10.42 -8.75
CA THR A 91 -11.15 -9.75 -7.85
C THR A 91 -10.93 -8.31 -8.33
N HIS A 92 -11.34 -7.34 -7.53
CA HIS A 92 -11.03 -5.92 -7.77
C HIS A 92 -9.63 -5.60 -7.26
N LEU A 93 -8.79 -5.01 -8.11
CA LEU A 93 -7.42 -4.64 -7.79
C LEU A 93 -7.12 -3.20 -8.20
N LEU A 94 -6.30 -2.54 -7.40
CA LEU A 94 -5.72 -1.23 -7.68
C LEU A 94 -4.22 -1.33 -7.46
N VAL A 95 -3.45 -1.39 -8.54
CA VAL A 95 -2.02 -1.76 -8.49
C VAL A 95 -1.14 -0.69 -9.11
N GLU A 96 0.04 -0.48 -8.55
CA GLU A 96 1.12 0.32 -9.14
C GLU A 96 1.77 -0.43 -10.31
N LYS A 97 2.45 0.31 -11.18
CA LYS A 97 3.16 -0.26 -12.33
C LYS A 97 4.20 -1.27 -11.85
N GLY A 98 4.14 -2.50 -12.36
CA GLY A 98 5.06 -3.59 -12.02
C GLY A 98 4.58 -4.52 -10.90
N GLU A 99 3.48 -4.20 -10.22
CA GLU A 99 2.91 -5.10 -9.20
C GLU A 99 2.13 -6.27 -9.81
N ASN A 100 1.60 -6.13 -11.03
CA ASN A 100 0.82 -7.19 -11.66
C ASN A 100 1.02 -7.24 -13.17
N ALA A 101 1.77 -8.26 -13.61
CA ALA A 101 2.12 -8.47 -15.01
C ALA A 101 0.91 -8.53 -15.96
N LEU A 102 -0.25 -9.03 -15.51
CA LEU A 102 -1.46 -9.13 -16.33
C LEU A 102 -2.09 -7.76 -16.59
N ILE A 103 -2.07 -6.89 -15.58
CA ILE A 103 -2.58 -5.53 -15.65
C ILE A 103 -1.60 -4.66 -16.42
N ASP A 104 -0.30 -4.79 -16.15
CA ASP A 104 0.78 -4.08 -16.85
C ASP A 104 0.81 -4.40 -18.36
N ALA A 105 0.49 -5.66 -18.73
CA ALA A 105 0.39 -6.07 -20.14
C ALA A 105 -0.67 -5.27 -20.92
N GLN A 106 -1.68 -4.72 -20.26
CA GLN A 106 -2.70 -3.89 -20.90
C GLN A 106 -2.23 -2.46 -21.20
N LYS A 107 -1.07 -2.04 -20.67
CA LYS A 107 -0.49 -0.70 -20.89
C LYS A 107 -1.50 0.44 -20.63
N GLY A 108 -2.36 0.29 -19.62
CA GLY A 108 -3.38 1.29 -19.26
C GLY A 108 -4.56 1.38 -20.24
N VAL A 109 -4.65 0.52 -21.25
CA VAL A 109 -5.78 0.50 -22.18
C VAL A 109 -7.02 -0.03 -21.47
N SER A 110 -8.05 0.80 -21.38
CA SER A 110 -9.32 0.42 -20.76
C SER A 110 -10.06 -0.62 -21.61
N GLY A 111 -10.50 -1.72 -21.00
CA GLY A 111 -11.19 -2.81 -21.68
C GLY A 111 -10.79 -4.20 -21.20
N PRO A 112 -11.36 -5.26 -21.81
CA PRO A 112 -11.04 -6.63 -21.49
C PRO A 112 -9.78 -7.08 -22.23
N GLY A 113 -8.77 -7.47 -21.47
CA GLY A 113 -7.51 -8.03 -21.96
C GLY A 113 -7.65 -9.42 -22.56
N PRO A 114 -6.52 -10.04 -22.96
CA PRO A 114 -6.51 -11.41 -23.47
C PRO A 114 -6.98 -12.38 -22.40
N VAL A 115 -7.57 -13.48 -22.85
CA VAL A 115 -7.96 -14.60 -21.99
C VAL A 115 -6.75 -15.51 -21.85
N LEU A 116 -6.44 -15.87 -20.61
CA LEU A 116 -5.46 -16.87 -20.25
C LEU A 116 -6.20 -18.13 -19.84
N GLU A 117 -6.00 -19.20 -20.60
CA GLU A 117 -6.53 -20.51 -20.27
C GLU A 117 -5.57 -21.23 -19.33
N ASP A 118 -6.11 -21.74 -18.22
CA ASP A 118 -5.43 -22.57 -17.24
C ASP A 118 -6.11 -23.95 -17.17
N VAL A 119 -5.58 -24.89 -16.40
CA VAL A 119 -6.09 -26.26 -16.31
C VAL A 119 -7.42 -26.26 -15.56
N GLY A 120 -8.52 -26.04 -16.30
CA GLY A 120 -9.90 -26.05 -15.79
C GLY A 120 -10.53 -24.67 -15.57
N SER A 121 -9.80 -23.58 -15.83
CA SER A 121 -10.32 -22.22 -15.72
C SER A 121 -9.79 -21.29 -16.82
N SER A 122 -10.44 -20.16 -17.02
CA SER A 122 -10.08 -19.12 -17.96
C SER A 122 -10.08 -17.79 -17.22
N THR A 123 -8.94 -17.11 -17.17
CA THR A 123 -8.77 -15.84 -16.48
C THR A 123 -8.55 -14.71 -17.46
N PHE A 124 -9.17 -13.56 -17.25
CA PHE A 124 -8.92 -12.36 -18.02
C PHE A 124 -8.99 -11.11 -17.14
N VAL A 125 -8.31 -10.05 -17.57
CA VAL A 125 -8.28 -8.78 -16.86
C VAL A 125 -9.21 -7.78 -17.54
N ILE A 126 -9.94 -6.99 -16.77
CA ILE A 126 -10.72 -5.85 -17.23
C ILE A 126 -10.10 -4.59 -16.65
N VAL A 127 -9.45 -3.78 -17.46
CA VAL A 127 -8.92 -2.49 -17.03
C VAL A 127 -10.04 -1.46 -17.07
N LYS A 128 -10.30 -0.81 -15.94
CA LYS A 128 -11.27 0.28 -15.83
C LYS A 128 -10.64 1.63 -16.16
N GLY A 129 -9.38 1.84 -15.77
CA GLY A 129 -8.62 3.04 -16.08
C GLY A 129 -7.44 3.25 -15.13
N GLN A 130 -6.73 4.35 -15.34
CA GLN A 130 -5.63 4.79 -14.47
C GLN A 130 -6.12 5.80 -13.45
N ARG A 131 -5.60 5.70 -12.23
CA ARG A 131 -5.77 6.63 -11.12
C ARG A 131 -4.50 7.45 -10.98
N SER A 132 -4.68 8.76 -10.90
CA SER A 132 -3.59 9.69 -10.62
C SER A 132 -3.01 9.46 -9.22
N PRO A 133 -1.78 9.93 -8.95
CA PRO A 133 -1.20 9.91 -7.62
C PRO A 133 -2.14 10.49 -6.56
N GLU A 134 -2.31 9.76 -5.46
CA GLU A 134 -3.19 10.14 -4.34
C GLU A 134 -2.48 9.86 -3.02
N PRO A 135 -2.63 10.72 -1.99
CA PRO A 135 -2.04 10.45 -0.68
C PRO A 135 -2.54 9.12 -0.10
N LYS A 136 -1.60 8.24 0.28
CA LYS A 136 -1.87 6.99 0.99
C LYS A 136 -2.57 7.30 2.29
N LYS A 137 -3.55 6.50 2.71
CA LYS A 137 -4.16 6.66 4.05
C LYS A 137 -3.14 6.33 5.14
N LEU A 138 -3.35 6.91 6.32
CA LEU A 138 -2.49 6.66 7.50
C LEU A 138 -2.30 5.16 7.76
N ASP A 139 -3.35 4.36 7.60
CA ASP A 139 -3.30 2.92 7.85
C ASP A 139 -2.51 2.16 6.76
N GLU A 140 -2.61 2.59 5.50
CA GLU A 140 -1.92 1.97 4.36
C GLU A 140 -0.41 2.23 4.38
N ALA A 141 0.01 3.37 4.90
CA ALA A 141 1.42 3.78 4.99
C ALA A 141 1.95 3.77 6.43
N ARG A 142 1.22 3.16 7.38
CA ARG A 142 1.49 3.28 8.82
C ARG A 142 2.93 2.92 9.18
N GLY A 143 3.45 1.82 8.64
CA GLY A 143 4.83 1.40 8.92
C GLY A 143 5.87 2.44 8.51
N GLN A 144 5.72 3.03 7.32
CA GLN A 144 6.61 4.07 6.81
C GLN A 144 6.46 5.37 7.63
N ILE A 145 5.22 5.78 7.89
CA ILE A 145 4.93 7.00 8.66
C ILE A 145 5.47 6.87 10.08
N THR A 146 5.33 5.71 10.73
CA THR A 146 5.89 5.45 12.07
C THR A 146 7.41 5.54 12.07
N SER A 147 8.07 4.97 11.04
CA SER A 147 9.53 5.05 10.91
C SER A 147 10.00 6.50 10.79
N ASP A 148 9.39 7.27 9.90
CA ASP A 148 9.74 8.68 9.70
C ASP A 148 9.41 9.53 10.94
N TYR A 149 8.32 9.22 11.63
CA TYR A 149 7.95 9.90 12.88
C TYR A 149 8.94 9.60 14.00
N GLN A 150 9.47 8.38 14.07
CA GLN A 150 10.53 8.03 15.00
C GLN A 150 11.81 8.86 14.74
N GLU A 151 12.22 8.97 13.48
CA GLU A 151 13.39 9.80 13.11
C GLU A 151 13.17 11.29 13.47
N PHE A 152 11.95 11.79 13.27
CA PHE A 152 11.59 13.15 13.69
C PHE A 152 11.74 13.34 15.20
N LEU A 153 11.18 12.43 16.02
CA LEU A 153 11.29 12.48 17.48
C LEU A 153 12.75 12.34 17.95
N GLU A 154 13.56 11.51 17.29
CA GLU A 154 15.00 11.35 17.57
C GLU A 154 15.75 12.67 17.33
N SER A 155 15.47 13.34 16.21
CA SER A 155 16.07 14.63 15.87
C SER A 155 15.71 15.72 16.89
N GLU A 156 14.44 15.81 17.27
CA GLU A 156 13.97 16.75 18.29
C GLU A 156 14.58 16.45 19.66
N TRP A 157 14.68 15.17 20.04
CA TRP A 157 15.32 14.78 21.28
C TRP A 157 16.80 15.13 21.31
N LEU A 158 17.55 14.85 20.22
CA LEU A 158 18.96 15.21 20.09
C LEU A 158 19.21 16.72 20.17
N LYS A 159 18.33 17.53 19.56
CA LYS A 159 18.38 19.00 19.71
C LYS A 159 18.22 19.41 21.17
N SER A 160 17.19 18.89 21.84
CA SER A 160 16.92 19.21 23.25
C SER A 160 18.09 18.82 24.18
N LEU A 161 18.77 17.70 23.89
CA LEU A 161 19.94 17.27 24.64
C LEU A 161 21.13 18.21 24.43
N LYS A 162 21.40 18.63 23.20
CA LYS A 162 22.49 19.59 22.90
C LYS A 162 22.26 20.94 23.57
N GLU A 163 21.02 21.42 23.61
CA GLU A 163 20.67 22.67 24.27
C GLU A 163 20.78 22.57 25.79
N LYS A 164 20.31 21.45 26.37
CA LYS A 164 20.35 21.23 27.82
C LYS A 164 21.75 20.94 28.35
N TYR A 165 22.61 20.34 27.53
CA TYR A 165 23.98 19.96 27.88
C TYR A 165 24.98 20.54 26.87
N PRO A 166 25.30 21.84 26.94
CA PRO A 166 26.27 22.46 26.05
C PRO A 166 27.66 21.83 26.25
N VAL A 167 28.17 21.19 25.21
CA VAL A 167 29.49 20.55 25.24
C VAL A 167 30.56 21.59 24.92
N SER A 168 31.38 21.94 25.91
CA SER A 168 32.57 22.75 25.71
C SER A 168 33.76 21.86 25.34
N ILE A 169 34.06 21.76 24.04
CA ILE A 169 35.24 21.00 23.56
C ILE A 169 36.49 21.83 23.83
N ASN A 170 37.30 21.39 24.79
CA ASN A 170 38.57 22.02 25.10
C ASN A 170 39.64 21.53 24.11
N GLN A 171 39.78 22.22 22.97
CA GLN A 171 40.64 21.81 21.87
C GLN A 171 42.14 21.77 22.23
N ASP A 172 42.56 22.48 23.27
CA ASP A 172 43.94 22.48 23.76
C ASP A 172 44.39 21.14 24.35
N LEU A 173 43.49 20.41 25.03
CA LEU A 173 43.80 19.09 25.60
C LEU A 173 43.81 17.99 24.52
N LEU A 174 42.96 18.13 23.49
CA LEU A 174 42.83 17.15 22.41
C LEU A 174 44.11 17.03 21.56
N LYS A 175 44.90 18.12 21.47
CA LYS A 175 46.18 18.14 20.75
C LYS A 175 47.32 17.44 21.48
N GLN A 176 47.20 17.18 22.79
CA GLN A 176 48.22 16.50 23.59
C GLN A 176 48.08 14.97 23.60
N ILE A 177 46.99 14.42 23.04
CA ILE A 177 46.72 12.97 22.97
C ILE A 177 47.05 12.43 21.57
N LYS A 178 48.21 12.79 21.02
CA LYS A 178 48.74 12.21 19.76
C LYS A 178 49.95 11.35 20.03
#